data_AF-A0A846Q6Z3-F1
#
_entry.id   AF-A0A846Q6Z3-F1
#
_cell.length_a   1.000
_cell.length_b   1.000
_cell.length_c   1.000
_cell.angle_alpha   90.00
_cell.angle_beta   90.00
_cell.angle_gamma   90.00
#
_symmetry.space_group_name_H-M   'P 1'
#
loop_
_entity.id
_entity.type
_entity.pdbx_description
1 polymer ?
#
loop_
_entity_poly.entity_id
_entity_poly.type
_entity_poly.pdbx_seq_one_letter_code
_entity_poly.pdbx_strand_id
1 'polypeptide(L)'
;MGDVKHELYGQDIHDKILVFPYGIGSLSCGVILFEAIKQRVAPKAIINLETEAAVLAGAIFSEVFYDVKMPIVDKLERNPFEVIETGDYVRVDADKGIVEVIKKKQLKA
;
A
#
# COMPACT_ATOMS: atom_id res chain seq x y z
N MET A 1 -2.24 -4.09 -18.31
CA MET A 1 -2.41 -5.52 -17.93
C MET A 1 -1.38 -5.81 -16.86
N GLY A 2 -1.80 -6.33 -15.69
CA GLY A 2 -0.88 -6.69 -14.60
C GLY A 2 -0.06 -7.94 -14.93
N ASP A 3 0.97 -8.21 -14.16
CA ASP A 3 1.77 -9.43 -14.30
C ASP A 3 0.98 -10.64 -13.79
N VAL A 4 0.49 -11.47 -14.72
CA VAL A 4 -0.32 -12.67 -14.44
C VAL A 4 0.44 -13.74 -13.67
N LYS A 5 1.78 -13.66 -13.62
CA LYS A 5 2.63 -14.59 -12.88
C LYS A 5 2.94 -14.11 -11.47
N HIS A 6 2.59 -12.87 -11.13
CA HIS A 6 2.82 -12.32 -9.81
C HIS A 6 1.91 -13.01 -8.78
N GLU A 7 2.43 -13.29 -7.58
CA GLU A 7 1.72 -14.01 -6.52
C GLU A 7 0.43 -13.30 -6.07
N LEU A 8 0.41 -11.96 -6.16
CA LEU A 8 -0.75 -11.13 -5.84
C LEU A 8 -1.74 -10.98 -7.01
N TYR A 9 -1.49 -11.60 -8.17
CA TYR A 9 -2.41 -11.51 -9.30
C TYR A 9 -3.78 -12.11 -8.95
N GLY A 10 -4.84 -11.35 -9.21
CA GLY A 10 -6.22 -11.73 -8.89
C GLY A 10 -6.59 -11.66 -7.41
N GLN A 11 -5.68 -11.21 -6.54
CA GLN A 11 -5.98 -10.97 -5.13
C GLN A 11 -6.73 -9.65 -4.96
N ASP A 12 -7.72 -9.65 -4.06
CA ASP A 12 -8.37 -8.41 -3.63
C ASP A 12 -7.46 -7.65 -2.67
N ILE A 13 -7.27 -6.36 -2.91
CA ILE A 13 -6.46 -5.44 -2.10
C ILE A 13 -7.31 -4.48 -1.28
N HIS A 14 -8.64 -4.47 -1.47
CA HIS A 14 -9.55 -3.64 -0.70
C HIS A 14 -9.45 -3.95 0.79
N ASP A 15 -9.57 -2.92 1.62
CA ASP A 15 -9.48 -3.01 3.08
C ASP A 15 -8.16 -3.56 3.66
N LYS A 16 -7.13 -3.76 2.84
CA LYS A 16 -5.82 -4.30 3.22
C LYS A 16 -4.70 -3.27 3.18
N ILE A 17 -3.57 -3.56 3.81
CA ILE A 17 -2.35 -2.77 3.68
C ILE A 17 -1.48 -3.46 2.64
N LEU A 18 -1.11 -2.70 1.59
CA LEU A 18 -0.31 -3.23 0.49
C LEU A 18 1.16 -2.86 0.70
N VAL A 19 2.01 -3.87 0.76
CA VAL A 19 3.46 -3.70 0.93
C VAL A 19 4.15 -4.16 -0.35
N PHE A 20 4.92 -3.28 -0.98
CA PHE A 20 5.69 -3.59 -2.18
C PHE A 20 6.94 -2.72 -2.24
N PRO A 21 8.06 -3.16 -2.84
CA PRO A 21 9.33 -2.47 -2.66
C PRO A 21 9.37 -1.14 -3.41
N TYR A 22 8.92 -1.14 -4.68
CA TYR A 22 8.95 0.00 -5.60
C TYR A 22 7.77 -0.07 -6.58
N GLY A 23 7.36 1.09 -7.09
CA GLY A 23 6.48 1.16 -8.26
C GLY A 23 7.18 0.62 -9.52
N ILE A 24 6.41 0.18 -10.51
CA ILE A 24 6.95 -0.35 -11.79
C ILE A 24 7.48 0.77 -12.71
N GLY A 25 7.63 2.02 -12.23
CA GLY A 25 8.26 3.09 -13.01
C GLY A 25 7.35 3.71 -14.07
N SER A 26 6.03 3.62 -13.89
CA SER A 26 5.05 4.06 -14.89
C SER A 26 4.01 5.01 -14.29
N LEU A 27 3.73 6.10 -15.00
CA LEU A 27 2.61 7.01 -14.72
C LEU A 27 1.28 6.28 -14.56
N SER A 28 1.11 5.15 -15.27
CA SER A 28 -0.10 4.32 -15.17
C SER A 28 -0.38 3.85 -13.75
N CYS A 29 0.65 3.63 -12.91
CA CYS A 29 0.48 3.20 -11.52
C CYS A 29 -0.30 4.25 -10.69
N GLY A 30 0.04 5.53 -10.86
CA GLY A 30 -0.67 6.64 -10.20
C GLY A 30 -2.12 6.78 -10.66
N VAL A 31 -2.36 6.65 -11.97
CA VAL A 31 -3.72 6.72 -12.55
C VAL A 31 -4.59 5.56 -12.06
N ILE A 32 -4.03 4.34 -12.01
CA ILE A 32 -4.73 3.15 -11.50
C ILE A 32 -5.04 3.32 -10.01
N LEU A 33 -4.10 3.79 -9.20
CA LEU A 33 -4.32 4.05 -7.79
C LEU A 33 -5.42 5.10 -7.57
N PHE A 34 -5.36 6.21 -8.31
CA PHE A 34 -6.37 7.28 -8.26
C PHE A 34 -7.78 6.75 -8.58
N GLU A 35 -7.92 5.97 -9.66
CA GLU A 35 -9.21 5.36 -10.00
C GLU A 35 -9.65 4.33 -8.94
N ALA A 36 -8.74 3.52 -8.41
CA ALA A 36 -9.07 2.56 -7.35
C ALA A 36 -9.57 3.26 -6.07
N ILE A 37 -8.97 4.40 -5.69
CA ILE A 37 -9.39 5.18 -4.52
C ILE A 37 -10.78 5.75 -4.75
N LYS A 38 -11.01 6.36 -5.91
CA LYS A 38 -12.32 6.88 -6.34
C LYS A 38 -13.41 5.80 -6.33
N GLN A 39 -13.09 4.59 -6.78
CA GLN A 39 -14.00 3.44 -6.77
C GLN A 39 -14.12 2.77 -5.40
N ARG A 40 -13.39 3.24 -4.38
CA ARG A 40 -13.35 2.66 -3.03
C ARG A 40 -12.96 1.18 -3.01
N VAL A 41 -12.05 0.78 -3.89
CA VAL A 41 -11.47 -0.58 -3.96
C VAL A 41 -9.95 -0.58 -3.78
N ALA A 42 -9.39 0.57 -3.42
CA ALA A 42 -7.98 0.73 -3.10
C ALA A 42 -7.62 0.11 -1.74
N PRO A 43 -6.32 -0.14 -1.47
CA PRO A 43 -5.87 -0.53 -0.14
C PRO A 43 -6.14 0.57 0.90
N LYS A 44 -6.04 0.23 2.18
CA LYS A 44 -6.12 1.19 3.29
C LYS A 44 -4.86 2.00 3.50
N ALA A 45 -3.72 1.45 3.12
CA ALA A 45 -2.43 2.12 3.16
C ALA A 45 -1.45 1.40 2.25
N ILE A 46 -0.40 2.11 1.85
CA ILE A 46 0.74 1.59 1.12
C ILE A 46 2.00 1.73 1.97
N ILE A 47 2.83 0.68 1.99
CA ILE A 47 4.17 0.74 2.58
C ILE A 47 5.19 0.35 1.51
N ASN A 48 6.18 1.21 1.27
CA ASN A 48 7.25 0.97 0.31
C ASN A 48 8.64 1.02 0.95
N LEU A 49 9.65 0.49 0.25
CA LEU A 49 11.03 0.85 0.55
C LEU A 49 11.29 2.29 0.10
N GLU A 50 10.85 2.60 -1.12
CA GLU A 50 10.89 3.93 -1.68
C GLU A 50 9.67 4.14 -2.58
N THR A 51 8.93 5.21 -2.35
CA THR A 51 7.74 5.51 -3.14
C THR A 51 8.10 6.33 -4.39
N GLU A 52 7.57 5.90 -5.53
CA GLU A 52 7.71 6.60 -6.80
C GLU A 52 6.75 7.81 -6.88
N ALA A 53 7.18 8.89 -7.54
CA ALA A 53 6.39 10.10 -7.73
C ALA A 53 5.00 9.85 -8.35
N ALA A 54 4.88 8.89 -9.26
CA ALA A 54 3.60 8.54 -9.87
C ALA A 54 2.57 8.03 -8.83
N VAL A 55 3.01 7.18 -7.90
CA VAL A 55 2.16 6.64 -6.82
C VAL A 55 1.71 7.79 -5.89
N LEU A 56 2.65 8.66 -5.49
CA LEU A 56 2.33 9.84 -4.67
C LEU A 56 1.34 10.78 -5.37
N ALA A 57 1.50 11.01 -6.67
CA ALA A 57 0.58 11.86 -7.43
C ALA A 57 -0.85 11.31 -7.40
N GLY A 58 -1.03 9.99 -7.56
CA GLY A 58 -2.35 9.35 -7.47
C GLY A 58 -3.01 9.52 -6.09
N ALA A 59 -2.23 9.39 -5.01
CA ALA A 59 -2.71 9.61 -3.65
C ALA A 59 -3.08 11.08 -3.38
N ILE A 60 -2.20 12.02 -3.74
CA ILE A 60 -2.40 13.46 -3.54
C ILE A 60 -3.61 13.94 -4.35
N PHE A 61 -3.73 13.52 -5.61
CA PHE A 61 -4.90 13.88 -6.42
C PHE A 61 -6.20 13.33 -5.82
N SER A 62 -6.18 12.13 -5.24
CA SER A 62 -7.37 11.58 -4.59
C SER A 62 -7.81 12.41 -3.38
N GLU A 63 -6.85 12.91 -2.60
CA GLU A 63 -7.15 13.84 -1.50
C GLU A 63 -7.72 15.15 -2.04
N VAL A 64 -7.09 15.74 -3.06
CA VAL A 64 -7.51 17.03 -3.62
C VAL A 64 -8.87 16.98 -4.31
N PHE A 65 -9.15 15.94 -5.10
CA PHE A 65 -10.36 15.87 -5.92
C PHE A 65 -11.52 15.13 -5.25
N TYR A 66 -11.25 14.21 -4.33
CA TYR A 66 -12.27 13.35 -3.73
C TYR A 66 -12.33 13.40 -2.20
N ASP A 67 -11.46 14.17 -1.54
CA ASP A 67 -11.34 14.23 -0.08
C ASP A 67 -11.12 12.83 0.54
N VAL A 68 -10.42 11.96 -0.19
CA VAL A 68 -10.04 10.62 0.27
C VAL A 68 -8.53 10.56 0.41
N LYS A 69 -8.06 10.45 1.66
CA LYS A 69 -6.64 10.27 1.98
C LYS A 69 -6.23 8.81 1.76
N MET A 70 -5.10 8.61 1.08
CA MET A 70 -4.41 7.33 0.98
C MET A 70 -3.09 7.43 1.76
N PRO A 71 -3.00 6.84 2.96
CA PRO A 71 -1.76 6.80 3.73
C PRO A 71 -0.67 6.04 2.98
N ILE A 72 0.49 6.67 2.82
CA ILE A 72 1.69 6.05 2.24
C ILE A 72 2.86 6.31 3.18
N VAL A 73 3.62 5.26 3.49
CA VAL A 73 4.86 5.37 4.26
C VAL A 73 6.00 4.68 3.51
N ASP A 74 7.13 5.34 3.37
CA ASP A 74 8.34 4.77 2.80
C ASP A 74 9.57 5.06 3.67
N LYS A 75 10.73 4.52 3.27
CA LYS A 75 12.04 4.78 3.92
C LYS A 75 12.05 4.54 5.44
N LEU A 76 11.32 3.51 5.87
CA LEU A 76 11.31 3.05 7.26
C LEU A 76 12.71 2.63 7.73
N GLU A 77 13.00 2.84 9.02
CA GLU A 77 14.28 2.45 9.63
C GLU A 77 14.58 0.96 9.51
N ARG A 78 13.54 0.13 9.53
CA ARG A 78 13.61 -1.32 9.36
C ARG A 78 12.97 -1.70 8.05
N ASN A 79 13.58 -2.67 7.37
CA ASN A 79 13.04 -3.23 6.14
C ASN A 79 11.64 -3.86 6.42
N PRO A 80 10.55 -3.35 5.83
CA PRO A 80 9.21 -3.87 6.08
C PRO A 80 9.05 -5.33 5.66
N PHE A 81 9.82 -5.81 4.68
CA PHE A 81 9.79 -7.21 4.22
C PHE A 81 10.39 -8.21 5.23
N GLU A 82 11.14 -7.73 6.22
CA GLU A 82 11.70 -8.56 7.29
C GLU A 82 10.78 -8.59 8.53
N VAL A 83 9.84 -7.65 8.62
CA VAL A 83 9.04 -7.42 9.84
C VAL A 83 7.56 -7.73 9.61
N ILE A 84 7.04 -7.53 8.39
CA ILE A 84 5.64 -7.71 8.04
C ILE A 84 5.47 -8.98 7.22
N GLU A 85 4.52 -9.82 7.62
CA GLU A 85 4.11 -11.00 6.85
C GLU A 85 2.64 -10.88 6.43
N THR A 86 2.29 -11.54 5.33
CA THR A 86 0.88 -11.64 4.92
C THR A 86 0.02 -12.24 6.04
N GLY A 87 -1.04 -11.51 6.39
CA GLY A 87 -1.97 -11.83 7.47
C GLY A 87 -1.66 -11.16 8.81
N ASP A 88 -0.55 -10.44 8.94
CA ASP A 88 -0.33 -9.56 10.09
C ASP A 88 -1.31 -8.39 10.10
N TYR A 89 -1.65 -7.91 11.30
CA TYR A 89 -2.39 -6.67 11.46
C TYR A 89 -1.38 -5.53 11.54
N VAL A 90 -1.57 -4.51 10.71
CA VAL A 90 -0.63 -3.37 10.64
C VAL A 90 -1.40 -2.08 10.90
N ARG A 91 -0.86 -1.21 11.76
CA ARG A 91 -1.35 0.15 11.99
C ARG A 91 -0.37 1.11 11.33
N VAL A 92 -0.91 2.02 10.52
CA VAL A 92 -0.11 2.99 9.75
C VAL A 92 -0.53 4.39 10.16
N ASP A 93 0.43 5.19 10.64
CA ASP A 93 0.31 6.62 10.90
C ASP A 93 1.27 7.33 9.94
N ALA A 94 0.76 7.74 8.78
CA ALA A 94 1.57 8.37 7.73
C ALA A 94 1.98 9.81 8.08
N ASP A 95 1.25 10.49 8.96
CA ASP A 95 1.61 11.83 9.42
C ASP A 95 2.87 11.81 10.30
N LYS A 96 3.05 10.74 11.10
CA LYS A 96 4.26 10.53 11.92
C LYS A 96 5.29 9.61 11.28
N GLY A 97 4.97 8.97 10.16
CA GLY A 97 5.83 7.95 9.54
C GLY A 97 5.99 6.68 10.38
N ILE A 98 4.98 6.33 11.19
CA ILE A 98 5.03 5.19 12.11
C ILE A 98 4.23 4.02 11.56
N VAL A 99 4.85 2.84 11.55
CA VAL A 99 4.21 1.57 11.24
C VAL A 99 4.35 0.63 12.43
N GLU A 100 3.22 0.15 12.94
CA GLU A 100 3.17 -0.83 14.03
C GLU A 100 2.61 -2.15 13.53
N VAL A 101 3.28 -3.24 13.87
CA VAL A 101 2.92 -4.59 13.43
C VAL A 101 2.43 -5.40 14.62
N ILE A 102 1.19 -5.88 14.53
CA ILE A 102 0.59 -6.81 15.48
C ILE A 102 0.60 -8.17 14.79
N LYS A 103 1.52 -9.03 15.23
CA LYS A 103 1.67 -10.38 14.68
C LYS A 103 0.39 -11.18 14.86
N LYS A 104 -0.03 -11.88 13.79
CA LYS A 104 -1.14 -12.83 13.88
C LYS A 104 -0.83 -13.85 14.99
N LYS A 105 -1.82 -14.15 15.85
CA LYS A 105 -1.67 -15.25 16.82
C LYS A 105 -1.50 -16.54 16.02
N GLN A 106 -0.39 -17.26 16.23
CA GLN A 106 -0.29 -18.64 15.78
C GLN A 106 -1.33 -19.45 16.57
N LEU A 107 -2.46 -19.76 15.94
CA LEU A 107 -3.31 -20.86 16.39
C LEU A 107 -2.46 -22.12 16.25
N LYS A 108 -1.94 -22.62 17.38
CA LYS A 108 -1.39 -23.98 17.43
C LYS A 108 -2.56 -24.92 17.12
N ALA A 109 -2.51 -25.53 15.94
CA ALA A 109 -3.30 -26.72 15.64
C ALA A 109 -2.81 -27.91 16.48
#